data_AF-A0A1V5L6I1-F1
#
_entry.id   AF-A0A1V5L6I1-F1
#
_cell.length_a   1.000
_cell.length_b   1.000
_cell.length_c   1.000
_cell.angle_alpha   90.00
_cell.angle_beta   90.00
_cell.angle_gamma   90.00
#
_symmetry.space_group_name_H-M   'P 1'
#
loop_
_entity.id
_entity.type
_entity.pdbx_description
1 polymer ?
#
loop_
_entity_poly.entity_id
_entity_poly.type
_entity_poly.pdbx_seq_one_letter_code
_entity_poly.pdbx_strand_id
1 'polypeptide(L)'
;MEKEFTDEIVDIVFAGDVITVATRGGEKRDFALADFLLEQCGACDYPNPRYFDELAGELLPEPEGPPRFPGLEEYEALSPAEKDQVLAEAFATCIRCFACIHACPVCYCWDQCVNRARRPNLVGQRVAPKENLMFQMVHMFHVAGRCPSCGACDRSCPVEIPLYLLHRKMNKELFEMLGFQAGMELTDKPVFQTFNIDDALGEQ
;
A
#
# COMPACT_ATOMS: atom_id res chain seq x y z
N MET A 1 -3.31 16.13 13.50
CA MET A 1 -2.49 16.70 14.61
C MET A 1 -2.32 18.20 14.45
N GLU A 2 -1.79 18.71 13.32
CA GLU A 2 -1.62 20.17 13.11
C GLU A 2 -2.92 20.99 13.14
N LYS A 3 -4.08 20.38 12.90
CA LYS A 3 -5.38 21.07 13.03
C LYS A 3 -5.89 21.17 14.48
N GLU A 4 -5.28 20.42 15.41
CA GLU A 4 -5.68 20.39 16.83
C GLU A 4 -5.00 21.50 17.65
N PHE A 5 -3.93 22.08 17.12
CA PHE A 5 -3.12 23.10 17.77
C PHE A 5 -3.00 24.34 16.89
N THR A 6 -3.17 25.51 17.50
CA THR A 6 -3.01 26.80 16.81
C THR A 6 -1.56 27.30 16.86
N ASP A 7 -0.73 26.71 17.71
CA ASP A 7 0.66 27.09 17.98
C ASP A 7 1.65 25.99 17.54
N GLU A 8 2.92 26.34 17.40
CA GLU A 8 3.98 25.44 16.92
C GLU A 8 4.20 24.27 17.87
N ILE A 9 4.14 23.05 17.34
CA ILE A 9 4.48 21.82 18.08
C ILE A 9 6.00 21.79 18.27
N VAL A 10 6.44 21.70 19.52
CA VAL A 10 7.87 21.69 19.88
C VAL A 10 8.38 20.35 20.41
N ASP A 11 7.48 19.50 20.89
CA ASP A 11 7.84 18.19 21.43
C ASP A 11 6.68 17.19 21.31
N ILE A 12 7.02 15.93 21.11
CA ILE A 12 6.08 14.81 21.02
C ILE A 12 6.68 13.63 21.80
N VAL A 13 6.01 13.23 22.88
CA VAL A 13 6.45 12.13 23.74
C VAL A 13 5.51 10.94 23.58
N PHE A 14 6.08 9.76 23.32
CA PHE A 14 5.36 8.50 23.21
C PHE A 14 5.45 7.74 24.53
N ALA A 15 4.31 7.44 25.16
CA ALA A 15 4.21 6.71 26.42
C ALA A 15 3.19 5.58 26.29
N GLY A 16 3.63 4.45 25.74
CA GLY A 16 2.74 3.33 25.41
C GLY A 16 1.69 3.74 24.39
N ASP A 17 0.41 3.60 24.75
CA ASP A 17 -0.73 3.93 23.89
C ASP A 17 -1.15 5.41 23.94
N VAL A 18 -0.35 6.27 24.58
CA VAL A 18 -0.62 7.71 24.71
C VAL A 18 0.50 8.51 24.08
N ILE A 19 0.12 9.50 23.27
CA ILE A 19 1.01 10.52 22.73
C ILE A 19 0.74 11.84 23.44
N THR A 20 1.75 12.40 24.09
CA THR A 20 1.68 13.75 24.66
C THR A 20 2.35 14.72 23.70
N VAL A 21 1.59 15.70 23.20
CA VAL A 21 2.08 16.74 22.30
C VAL A 21 2.18 18.05 23.07
N ALA A 22 3.33 18.71 23.00
CA ALA A 22 3.58 20.01 23.63
C ALA A 22 3.80 21.11 22.57
N THR A 23 3.20 22.28 22.79
CA THR A 23 3.39 23.47 21.94
C THR A 23 4.33 24.48 22.59
N ARG A 24 4.87 25.40 21.78
CA ARG A 24 5.77 26.47 22.25
C ARG A 24 5.12 27.35 23.33
N GLY A 25 3.81 27.60 23.21
CA GLY A 25 2.99 28.34 24.17
C GLY A 25 2.72 27.61 25.48
N GLY A 26 3.25 26.39 25.65
CA GLY A 26 3.16 25.62 26.89
C GLY A 26 1.90 24.77 27.01
N GLU A 27 1.06 24.70 25.97
CA GLU A 27 -0.06 23.78 25.94
C GLU A 27 0.45 22.34 25.80
N LYS A 28 -0.13 21.43 26.58
CA LYS A 28 0.13 19.99 26.49
C LYS A 28 -1.20 19.26 26.38
N ARG A 29 -1.33 18.37 25.40
CA ARG A 29 -2.50 17.50 25.26
C ARG A 29 -2.06 16.07 25.00
N ASP A 30 -2.85 15.17 25.57
CA ASP A 30 -2.68 13.74 25.43
C ASP A 30 -3.69 13.21 24.41
N PHE A 31 -3.23 12.30 23.56
CA PHE A 31 -4.03 11.62 22.56
C PHE A 31 -3.80 10.12 22.64
N ALA A 32 -4.80 9.34 22.26
CA ALA A 32 -4.57 7.91 22.04
C ALA A 32 -3.70 7.73 20.79
N LEU A 33 -2.65 6.91 20.89
CA LEU A 33 -1.76 6.59 19.76
C LEU A 33 -2.56 6.03 18.58
N ALA A 34 -3.56 5.19 18.86
CA ALA A 34 -4.45 4.59 17.87
C ALA A 34 -5.14 5.62 16.95
N ASP A 35 -5.45 6.82 17.45
CA ASP A 35 -6.13 7.87 16.68
C ASP A 35 -5.21 8.54 15.64
N PHE A 36 -3.90 8.35 15.77
CA PHE A 36 -2.87 8.96 14.92
C PHE A 36 -2.07 7.92 14.11
N LEU A 37 -2.26 6.63 14.38
CA LEU A 37 -1.69 5.57 13.56
C LEU A 37 -2.38 5.54 12.20
N LEU A 38 -1.58 5.37 11.16
CA LEU A 38 -2.12 5.08 9.84
C LEU A 38 -2.67 3.66 9.83
N GLU A 39 -3.70 3.39 9.04
CA GLU A 39 -4.27 2.04 8.88
C GLU A 39 -3.17 1.00 8.56
N GLN A 40 -2.16 1.40 7.79
CA GLN A 40 -1.04 0.53 7.43
C GLN A 40 -0.15 0.15 8.61
N CYS A 41 -0.04 1.02 9.62
CA CYS A 41 0.74 0.75 10.82
C CYS A 41 0.13 -0.39 11.63
N GLY A 42 -1.20 -0.45 11.75
CA GLY A 42 -1.90 -1.52 12.46
C GLY A 42 -1.86 -2.87 11.73
N ALA A 43 -1.71 -2.84 10.41
CA ALA A 43 -1.63 -4.02 9.55
C ALA A 43 -0.18 -4.42 9.18
N CYS A 44 0.84 -3.73 9.71
CA CYS A 44 2.23 -4.00 9.35
C CYS A 44 2.71 -5.29 10.04
N ASP A 45 3.23 -6.22 9.25
CA ASP A 45 3.86 -7.44 9.77
C ASP A 45 5.36 -7.24 10.07
N TYR A 46 5.93 -6.10 9.66
CA TYR A 46 7.36 -5.79 9.78
C TYR A 46 7.55 -4.36 10.29
N PRO A 47 7.31 -4.10 11.59
CA PRO A 47 7.42 -2.77 12.17
C PRO A 47 8.86 -2.26 12.24
N ASN A 48 9.85 -3.15 12.12
CA ASN A 48 11.27 -2.78 12.06
C ASN A 48 11.82 -2.87 10.64
N PRO A 49 12.80 -2.02 10.29
CA PRO A 49 13.55 -2.21 9.06
C PRO A 49 14.29 -3.56 9.10
N ARG A 50 14.09 -4.38 8.07
CA ARG A 50 14.79 -5.67 7.94
C ARG A 50 16.29 -5.51 7.63
N TYR A 51 16.64 -4.43 6.94
CA TYR A 51 18.01 -4.06 6.59
C TYR A 51 18.24 -2.59 6.95
N PHE A 52 19.25 -2.32 7.78
CA PHE A 52 19.64 -0.97 8.19
C PHE A 52 21.11 -0.94 8.63
N ASP A 53 21.79 0.17 8.38
CA ASP A 53 23.12 0.45 8.95
C ASP A 53 23.00 1.12 10.33
N GLU A 54 22.01 2.00 10.47
CA GLU A 54 21.69 2.74 11.68
C GLU A 54 20.19 2.65 11.97
N LEU A 55 19.81 2.47 13.24
CA LEU A 55 18.43 2.43 13.69
C LEU A 55 18.14 3.66 14.56
N ALA A 56 17.13 4.43 14.17
CA ALA A 56 16.59 5.48 15.02
C ALA A 56 15.52 4.89 15.95
N GLY A 57 15.78 4.93 17.26
CA GLY A 57 14.87 4.40 18.27
C GLY A 57 15.13 2.92 18.61
N GLU A 58 14.19 2.33 19.33
CA GLU A 58 14.26 0.93 19.75
C GLU A 58 13.47 0.03 18.79
N LEU A 59 13.88 -1.24 18.70
CA LEU A 59 13.14 -2.24 17.95
C LEU A 59 11.79 -2.51 18.61
N LEU A 60 10.74 -2.58 17.78
CA LEU A 60 9.41 -2.96 18.18
C LEU A 60 9.25 -4.49 18.14
N PRO A 61 8.37 -5.08 18.96
CA PRO A 61 8.05 -6.49 18.86
C PRO A 61 7.47 -6.81 17.49
N GLU A 62 7.99 -7.84 16.82
CA GLU A 62 7.47 -8.32 15.54
C GLU A 62 6.42 -9.42 15.75
N PRO A 63 5.33 -9.43 14.95
CA PRO A 63 4.39 -10.54 14.95
C PRO A 63 5.07 -11.87 14.57
N GLU A 64 4.70 -12.95 15.24
CA GLU A 64 5.09 -14.30 14.85
C GLU A 64 4.09 -14.90 13.85
N GLY A 65 4.59 -15.72 12.92
CA GLY A 65 3.77 -16.48 11.98
C GLY A 65 3.73 -15.91 10.55
N PRO A 66 2.80 -16.41 9.71
CA PRO A 66 2.67 -15.92 8.34
C PRO A 66 2.10 -14.49 8.28
N PRO A 67 2.31 -13.76 7.17
CA PRO A 67 1.72 -12.44 6.96
C PRO A 67 0.19 -12.47 7.09
N ARG A 68 -0.37 -11.47 7.77
CA ARG A 68 -1.75 -11.54 8.29
C ARG A 68 -2.82 -11.01 7.34
N PHE A 69 -2.48 -10.05 6.48
CA PHE A 69 -3.40 -9.39 5.54
C PHE A 69 -4.80 -8.99 6.12
N PRO A 70 -4.91 -8.34 7.30
CA PRO A 70 -6.21 -7.96 7.91
C PRO A 70 -7.05 -6.98 7.09
N GLY A 71 -8.38 -7.05 7.14
CA GLY A 71 -9.28 -6.07 6.50
C GLY A 71 -9.55 -6.37 5.02
N LEU A 72 -9.32 -7.61 4.59
CA LEU A 72 -9.70 -8.11 3.26
C LEU A 72 -10.98 -8.94 3.31
N GLU A 73 -11.42 -9.37 4.49
CA GLU A 73 -12.49 -10.34 4.71
C GLU A 73 -13.82 -9.88 4.09
N GLU A 74 -14.17 -8.61 4.29
CA GLU A 74 -15.39 -8.02 3.72
C GLU A 74 -15.35 -8.03 2.19
N TYR A 75 -14.22 -7.62 1.60
CA TYR A 75 -14.05 -7.61 0.15
C TYR A 75 -14.02 -9.03 -0.44
N GLU A 76 -13.39 -9.98 0.25
CA GLU A 76 -13.30 -11.37 -0.21
C GLU A 76 -14.63 -12.10 -0.15
N ALA A 77 -15.48 -11.77 0.82
CA ALA A 77 -16.83 -12.31 0.97
C ALA A 77 -17.80 -11.86 -0.15
N LEU A 78 -17.48 -10.77 -0.87
CA LEU A 78 -18.28 -10.32 -2.01
C LEU A 78 -18.29 -11.35 -3.14
N SER A 79 -19.44 -11.50 -3.79
CA SER A 79 -19.56 -12.25 -5.04
C SER A 79 -18.73 -11.59 -6.16
N PRO A 80 -18.38 -12.34 -7.23
CA PRO A 80 -17.64 -11.76 -8.37
C PRO A 80 -18.32 -10.52 -8.96
N ALA A 81 -19.65 -10.52 -9.09
CA ALA A 81 -20.40 -9.38 -9.62
C ALA A 81 -20.34 -8.15 -8.69
N GLU A 82 -20.38 -8.36 -7.37
CA GLU A 82 -20.24 -7.28 -6.40
C GLU A 82 -18.81 -6.72 -6.40
N LYS A 83 -17.78 -7.58 -6.52
CA LYS A 83 -16.38 -7.14 -6.66
C LYS A 83 -16.22 -6.27 -7.92
N ASP A 84 -16.75 -6.72 -9.05
CA ASP A 84 -16.72 -5.96 -10.30
C ASP A 84 -17.41 -4.60 -10.15
N GLN A 85 -18.55 -4.55 -9.48
CA GLN A 85 -19.28 -3.30 -9.22
C GLN A 85 -18.46 -2.35 -8.34
N VAL A 86 -17.91 -2.82 -7.21
CA VAL A 86 -17.09 -2.02 -6.30
C VAL A 86 -15.88 -1.42 -7.04
N LEU A 87 -15.19 -2.22 -7.85
CA LEU A 87 -14.05 -1.76 -8.65
C LEU A 87 -14.48 -0.75 -9.72
N ALA A 88 -15.60 -0.99 -10.40
CA ALA A 88 -16.11 -0.08 -11.42
C ALA A 88 -16.49 1.28 -10.83
N GLU A 89 -17.15 1.30 -9.67
CA GLU A 89 -17.52 2.52 -8.94
C GLU A 89 -16.27 3.27 -8.47
N ALA A 90 -15.32 2.58 -7.84
CA ALA A 90 -14.06 3.19 -7.39
C ALA A 90 -13.25 3.79 -8.55
N PHE A 91 -13.13 3.09 -9.68
CA PHE A 91 -12.34 3.58 -10.81
C PHE A 91 -13.07 4.61 -11.69
N ALA A 92 -14.40 4.74 -11.57
CA ALA A 92 -15.15 5.78 -12.24
C ALA A 92 -14.77 7.20 -11.75
N THR A 93 -14.33 7.33 -10.50
CA THR A 93 -13.88 8.62 -9.92
C THR A 93 -12.43 8.97 -10.28
N CYS A 94 -11.67 8.01 -10.81
CA CYS A 94 -10.24 8.20 -11.10
C CYS A 94 -10.01 9.31 -12.15
N ILE A 95 -9.31 10.36 -11.74
CA ILE A 95 -8.94 11.50 -12.60
C ILE A 95 -7.58 11.34 -13.30
N ARG A 96 -6.91 10.20 -13.11
CA ARG A 96 -5.54 9.93 -13.59
C ARG A 96 -4.56 11.06 -13.33
N CYS A 97 -4.49 11.51 -12.08
CA CYS A 97 -3.50 12.49 -11.63
C CYS A 97 -2.08 11.90 -11.48
N PHE A 98 -1.93 10.57 -11.59
CA PHE A 98 -0.67 9.84 -11.39
C PHE A 98 -0.05 9.92 -9.98
N ALA A 99 -0.70 10.55 -9.01
CA ALA A 99 -0.22 10.67 -7.63
C ALA A 99 0.14 9.31 -7.01
N CYS A 100 -0.72 8.30 -7.24
CA CYS A 100 -0.51 6.94 -6.76
C CYS A 100 0.75 6.26 -7.30
N ILE A 101 1.14 6.57 -8.54
CA ILE A 101 2.40 6.10 -9.10
C ILE A 101 3.53 6.93 -8.48
N HIS A 102 3.34 8.25 -8.31
CA HIS A 102 4.42 9.19 -7.93
C HIS A 102 4.88 8.99 -6.50
N ALA A 103 3.97 8.60 -5.63
CA ALA A 103 4.26 8.22 -4.26
C ALA A 103 4.82 6.79 -4.13
N CYS A 104 4.79 5.98 -5.19
CA CYS A 104 5.17 4.57 -5.11
C CYS A 104 6.69 4.38 -5.19
N PRO A 105 7.35 3.84 -4.14
CA PRO A 105 8.81 3.70 -4.11
C PRO A 105 9.34 2.66 -5.11
N VAL A 106 8.47 1.75 -5.58
CA VAL A 106 8.86 0.68 -6.52
C VAL A 106 8.56 1.01 -7.98
N CYS A 107 7.87 2.13 -8.23
CA CYS A 107 7.66 2.66 -9.57
C CYS A 107 8.83 3.56 -9.94
N TYR A 108 9.86 3.02 -10.59
CA TYR A 108 11.03 3.79 -11.04
C TYR A 108 11.11 4.01 -12.55
N CYS A 109 10.34 3.25 -13.34
CA CYS A 109 10.35 3.30 -14.81
C CYS A 109 9.52 4.47 -15.36
N TRP A 110 9.65 5.65 -14.75
CA TRP A 110 8.82 6.84 -14.98
C TRP A 110 8.71 7.28 -16.43
N ASP A 111 9.84 7.24 -17.12
CA ASP A 111 10.04 7.63 -18.51
C ASP A 111 9.50 6.58 -19.50
N GLN A 112 9.56 5.29 -19.13
CA GLN A 112 9.10 4.16 -19.95
C GLN A 112 7.77 3.55 -19.46
N CYS A 113 7.02 4.26 -18.61
CA CYS A 113 5.81 3.73 -18.01
C CYS A 113 4.73 3.47 -19.08
N VAL A 114 4.25 2.23 -19.17
CA VAL A 114 3.20 1.82 -20.13
C VAL A 114 1.92 2.64 -19.97
N ASN A 115 1.58 3.05 -18.75
CA ASN A 115 0.42 3.93 -18.47
C ASN A 115 0.58 5.35 -19.04
N ARG A 116 1.80 5.76 -19.41
CA ARG A 116 2.12 7.06 -20.03
C ARG A 116 2.53 6.91 -21.50
N ALA A 117 2.85 5.69 -21.94
CA ALA A 117 3.31 5.40 -23.28
C ALA A 117 2.18 5.63 -24.30
N ARG A 118 2.51 6.32 -25.39
CA ARG A 118 1.63 6.40 -26.57
C ARG A 118 1.82 5.21 -27.51
N ARG A 119 2.95 4.52 -27.39
CA ARG A 119 3.33 3.33 -28.15
C ARG A 119 4.07 2.35 -27.22
N PRO A 120 3.58 1.11 -27.05
CA PRO A 120 2.28 0.62 -27.51
C PRO A 120 1.11 1.35 -26.84
N ASN A 121 -0.01 1.52 -27.56
CA ASN A 121 -1.21 2.16 -27.01
C ASN A 121 -2.05 1.14 -26.22
N LEU A 122 -1.46 0.55 -25.17
CA LEU A 122 -2.13 -0.45 -24.34
C LEU A 122 -3.19 0.18 -23.44
N VAL A 123 -2.92 1.39 -22.94
CA VAL A 123 -3.83 2.16 -22.08
C VAL A 123 -4.29 3.40 -22.83
N GLY A 124 -5.61 3.47 -23.06
CA GLY A 124 -6.22 4.59 -23.78
C GLY A 124 -6.00 5.91 -23.05
N GLN A 125 -5.64 6.96 -23.79
CA GLN A 125 -5.29 8.27 -23.20
C GLN A 125 -6.51 9.03 -22.64
N ARG A 126 -7.73 8.63 -23.02
CA ARG A 126 -8.97 9.20 -22.48
C ARG A 126 -9.17 8.76 -21.04
N VAL A 127 -9.49 9.70 -20.16
CA VAL A 127 -9.99 9.41 -18.81
C VAL A 127 -11.45 8.98 -18.91
N ALA A 128 -11.69 7.70 -18.68
CA ALA A 128 -13.00 7.07 -18.69
C ALA A 128 -12.93 5.75 -17.89
N PRO A 129 -14.05 5.24 -17.36
CA PRO A 129 -14.05 4.11 -16.42
C PRO A 129 -13.30 2.87 -16.93
N LYS A 130 -13.53 2.47 -18.18
CA LYS A 130 -12.88 1.30 -18.79
C LYS A 130 -11.36 1.48 -18.88
N GLU A 131 -10.91 2.63 -19.33
CA GLU A 131 -9.49 2.94 -19.45
C GLU A 131 -8.84 3.18 -18.07
N ASN A 132 -9.60 3.62 -17.06
CA ASN A 132 -9.15 3.76 -15.67
C ASN A 132 -8.92 2.39 -15.02
N LEU A 133 -9.84 1.46 -15.26
CA LEU A 133 -9.67 0.06 -14.86
C LEU A 133 -8.40 -0.52 -15.48
N MET A 134 -8.19 -0.35 -16.80
CA MET A 134 -6.96 -0.81 -17.46
C MET A 134 -5.70 -0.15 -16.88
N PHE A 135 -5.73 1.16 -16.63
CA PHE A 135 -4.62 1.88 -16.00
C PHE A 135 -4.23 1.27 -14.64
N GLN A 136 -5.22 0.97 -13.79
CA GLN A 136 -4.96 0.39 -12.47
C GLN A 136 -4.54 -1.08 -12.55
N MET A 137 -5.12 -1.88 -13.44
CA MET A 137 -4.70 -3.27 -13.66
C MET A 137 -3.24 -3.35 -14.13
N VAL A 138 -2.83 -2.50 -15.08
CA VAL A 138 -1.42 -2.43 -15.52
C VAL A 138 -0.51 -2.02 -14.37
N HIS A 139 -0.91 -1.04 -13.56
CA HIS A 139 -0.13 -0.62 -12.40
C HIS A 139 0.05 -1.76 -11.39
N MET A 140 -1.04 -2.41 -10.99
CA MET A 140 -1.01 -3.56 -10.07
C MET A 140 -0.11 -4.67 -10.61
N PHE A 141 -0.29 -5.07 -11.87
CA PHE A 141 0.49 -6.15 -12.47
C PHE A 141 2.00 -5.83 -12.53
N HIS A 142 2.37 -4.57 -12.80
CA HIS A 142 3.78 -4.17 -12.85
C HIS A 142 4.46 -4.14 -11.48
N VAL A 143 3.72 -3.86 -10.42
CA VAL A 143 4.27 -3.83 -9.05
C VAL A 143 4.09 -5.14 -8.30
N ALA A 144 3.40 -6.12 -8.90
CA ALA A 144 3.31 -7.49 -8.37
C ALA A 144 4.72 -8.07 -8.16
N GLY A 145 4.96 -8.63 -6.97
CA GLY A 145 6.26 -9.12 -6.55
C GLY A 145 7.26 -8.02 -6.12
N ARG A 146 6.83 -6.75 -6.08
CA ARG A 146 7.65 -5.61 -5.62
C ARG A 146 6.95 -4.76 -4.57
N CYS A 147 5.62 -4.71 -4.58
CA CYS A 147 4.85 -3.88 -3.67
C CYS A 147 5.02 -4.35 -2.21
N PRO A 148 5.53 -3.52 -1.29
CA PRO A 148 5.65 -3.87 0.12
C PRO A 148 4.38 -3.54 0.94
N SER A 149 3.25 -3.24 0.28
CA SER A 149 2.03 -2.79 0.96
C SER A 149 2.23 -1.57 1.89
N CYS A 150 2.99 -0.56 1.47
CA CYS A 150 3.22 0.64 2.30
C CYS A 150 2.04 1.65 2.34
N GLY A 151 1.04 1.48 1.46
CA GLY A 151 -0.15 2.36 1.36
C GLY A 151 0.11 3.77 0.85
N ALA A 152 1.33 4.10 0.42
CA ALA A 152 1.64 5.43 -0.11
C ALA A 152 0.76 5.83 -1.31
N CYS A 153 0.43 4.86 -2.17
CA CYS A 153 -0.45 5.07 -3.33
C CYS A 153 -1.87 5.51 -2.92
N ASP A 154 -2.41 4.90 -1.86
CA ASP A 154 -3.74 5.15 -1.33
C ASP A 154 -3.81 6.54 -0.67
N ARG A 155 -2.86 6.84 0.23
CA ARG A 155 -2.76 8.14 0.91
C ARG A 155 -2.55 9.32 -0.05
N SER A 156 -1.96 9.06 -1.22
CA SER A 156 -1.76 10.08 -2.25
C SER A 156 -2.97 10.31 -3.14
N CYS A 157 -4.01 9.47 -3.05
CA CYS A 157 -5.16 9.54 -3.94
C CYS A 157 -6.12 10.68 -3.54
N PRO A 158 -6.30 11.73 -4.35
CA PRO A 158 -7.19 12.84 -4.01
C PRO A 158 -8.69 12.49 -4.15
N VAL A 159 -9.01 11.30 -4.64
CA VAL A 159 -10.37 10.80 -4.87
C VAL A 159 -10.61 9.46 -4.18
N GLU A 160 -9.75 9.12 -3.20
CA GLU A 160 -9.98 8.05 -2.22
C GLU A 160 -10.27 6.67 -2.84
N ILE A 161 -9.58 6.34 -3.94
CA ILE A 161 -9.61 4.97 -4.49
C ILE A 161 -8.86 4.06 -3.50
N PRO A 162 -9.45 2.92 -3.09
CA PRO A 162 -8.90 2.03 -2.06
C PRO A 162 -7.74 1.18 -2.60
N LEU A 163 -6.67 1.84 -3.07
CA LEU A 163 -5.51 1.20 -3.67
C LEU A 163 -4.77 0.32 -2.65
N TYR A 164 -4.79 0.67 -1.37
CA TYR A 164 -4.14 -0.12 -0.33
C TYR A 164 -4.76 -1.50 -0.21
N LEU A 165 -6.10 -1.58 -0.20
CA LEU A 165 -6.86 -2.83 -0.22
C LEU A 165 -6.49 -3.68 -1.42
N LEU A 166 -6.46 -3.10 -2.62
CA LEU A 166 -6.17 -3.83 -3.87
C LEU A 166 -4.76 -4.42 -3.90
N HIS A 167 -3.75 -3.63 -3.50
CA HIS A 167 -2.37 -4.12 -3.50
C HIS A 167 -2.13 -5.16 -2.40
N ARG A 168 -2.84 -5.08 -1.27
CA ARG A 168 -2.79 -6.12 -0.23
C ARG A 168 -3.48 -7.40 -0.66
N LYS A 169 -4.61 -7.30 -1.35
CA LYS A 169 -5.25 -8.47 -1.94
C LYS A 169 -4.33 -9.13 -2.96
N MET A 170 -3.69 -8.35 -3.83
CA MET A 170 -2.67 -8.86 -4.76
C MET A 170 -1.51 -9.55 -4.03
N ASN A 171 -0.96 -8.96 -2.97
CA ASN A 171 0.13 -9.57 -2.22
C ASN A 171 -0.29 -10.84 -1.48
N LYS A 172 -1.54 -10.90 -0.98
CA LYS A 172 -2.12 -12.11 -0.41
C LYS A 172 -2.17 -13.24 -1.43
N GLU A 173 -2.67 -12.96 -2.64
CA GLU A 173 -2.69 -13.94 -3.74
C GLU A 173 -1.28 -14.45 -4.09
N LEU A 174 -0.28 -13.56 -4.16
CA LEU A 174 1.11 -13.95 -4.42
C LEU A 174 1.69 -14.82 -3.29
N PHE A 175 1.35 -14.51 -2.04
CA PHE A 175 1.80 -15.29 -0.90
C PHE A 175 1.12 -16.67 -0.86
N GLU A 176 -0.20 -16.74 -1.05
CA GLU A 176 -0.96 -17.99 -1.02
C GLU A 176 -0.61 -18.91 -2.19
N MET A 177 -0.39 -18.36 -3.39
CA MET A 177 -0.06 -19.14 -4.58
C MET A 177 1.42 -19.55 -4.66
N LEU A 178 2.33 -18.64 -4.29
CA LEU A 178 3.76 -18.77 -4.60
C LEU A 178 4.66 -18.73 -3.35
N GLY A 179 4.10 -18.54 -2.15
CA GLY A 179 4.87 -18.33 -0.93
C GLY A 179 5.71 -17.06 -0.97
N PHE A 180 5.40 -16.11 -1.87
CA PHE A 180 6.27 -14.97 -2.13
C PHE A 180 5.81 -13.72 -1.38
N GLN A 181 6.77 -13.04 -0.76
CA GLN A 181 6.57 -11.71 -0.19
C GLN A 181 7.66 -10.76 -0.67
N ALA A 182 7.24 -9.56 -1.12
CA ALA A 182 8.16 -8.56 -1.63
C ALA A 182 9.06 -7.98 -0.52
N GLY A 183 10.36 -7.87 -0.82
CA GLY A 183 11.33 -7.20 0.04
C GLY A 183 11.84 -8.03 1.22
N MET A 184 11.59 -9.34 1.24
CA MET A 184 12.04 -10.23 2.31
C MET A 184 13.52 -10.58 2.21
N GLU A 185 14.03 -10.88 1.03
CA GLU A 185 15.46 -11.10 0.80
C GLU A 185 16.01 -10.22 -0.33
N LEU A 186 17.22 -9.67 -0.16
CA LEU A 186 17.84 -8.78 -1.16
C LEU A 186 18.16 -9.48 -2.49
N THR A 187 18.33 -10.79 -2.45
CA THR A 187 18.65 -11.62 -3.62
C THR A 187 17.41 -12.17 -4.33
N ASP A 188 16.22 -11.98 -3.75
CA ASP A 188 14.99 -12.49 -4.34
C ASP A 188 14.68 -11.76 -5.64
N LYS A 189 14.28 -12.57 -6.62
CA LYS A 189 13.76 -12.06 -7.88
C LYS A 189 12.23 -11.94 -7.76
N PRO A 190 11.62 -10.91 -8.36
CA PRO A 190 10.17 -10.80 -8.40
C PRO A 190 9.52 -12.03 -9.03
N VAL A 191 8.32 -12.39 -8.56
CA VAL A 191 7.54 -13.59 -8.95
C VAL A 191 7.48 -13.86 -10.46
N PHE A 192 7.39 -12.83 -11.31
CA PHE A 192 7.30 -13.00 -12.76
C PHE A 192 8.67 -13.12 -13.47
N GLN A 193 9.77 -13.12 -12.72
CA GLN A 193 11.13 -13.35 -13.21
C GLN A 193 11.68 -14.71 -12.78
N THR A 194 10.88 -15.47 -12.03
CA THR A 194 11.19 -16.80 -11.55
C THR A 194 10.16 -17.78 -12.13
N PHE A 195 10.61 -18.98 -12.43
CA PHE A 195 9.74 -20.09 -12.79
C PHE A 195 10.12 -21.27 -11.91
N ASN A 196 9.13 -21.84 -11.22
CA ASN A 196 9.27 -23.06 -10.47
C ASN A 196 8.22 -24.05 -10.96
N ILE A 197 8.65 -25.26 -11.31
CA ILE A 197 7.78 -26.29 -11.85
C ILE A 197 6.78 -26.82 -10.82
N ASP A 198 7.11 -26.67 -9.54
CA ASP A 198 6.28 -27.11 -8.43
C ASP A 198 5.26 -26.04 -8.00
N ASP A 199 5.24 -24.86 -8.63
CA ASP A 199 4.25 -23.81 -8.32
C ASP A 199 2.84 -24.27 -8.74
N ALA A 200 1.91 -24.27 -7.78
CA ALA A 200 0.52 -24.67 -8.00
C ALA A 200 -0.28 -23.49 -8.59
N LEU A 201 -0.28 -23.37 -9.92
CA LEU A 201 -1.06 -22.35 -10.63
C LEU A 201 -2.47 -22.87 -10.98
N GLY A 202 -3.47 -22.50 -10.18
CA GLY A 202 -4.89 -22.83 -10.40
C GLY A 202 -5.41 -24.02 -9.57
N GLU A 203 -6.67 -24.39 -9.77
CA GLU A 203 -7.25 -25.58 -9.11
C GLU A 203 -6.54 -26.85 -9.61
N GLN A 204 -5.91 -27.57 -8.68
CA GLN A 204 -5.52 -28.97 -8.87
C GLN A 204 -6.68 -29.89 -8.49
#